data_AF-A0A3R7Q7X8-F1
#
_entry.id   AF-A0A3R7Q7X8-F1
#
_cell.length_a   1.000
_cell.length_b   1.000
_cell.length_c   1.000
_cell.angle_alpha   90.00
_cell.angle_beta   90.00
_cell.angle_gamma   90.00
#
_symmetry.space_group_name_H-M   'P 1'
#
loop_
_entity.id
_entity.type
_entity.pdbx_description
1 polymer ?
#
loop_
_entity_poly.entity_id
_entity_poly.type
_entity_poly.pdbx_seq_one_letter_code
_entity_poly.pdbx_strand_id
1 'polypeptide(L)'
;MRENTVASEIRKFNLLQEQRVHTYRLFEEGHKIYLSTSPNYDFPTFRQLVHDITQEFKRISADIIAIEKNLRSSGNAAVADTILAIQECEKKKLELTAHLQLARQMVTECSEGELEKMKEKEIRAELGHVVEEINDHLTELRYEVYNGE
;
A
#
# COMPACT_ATOMS: atom_id res chain seq x y z
N MET A 1 -16.05 10.31 -30.54
CA MET A 1 -14.88 10.71 -29.72
C MET A 1 -14.44 9.49 -28.92
N ARG A 2 -13.38 8.82 -29.37
CA ARG A 2 -12.75 7.66 -28.70
C ARG A 2 -11.31 8.00 -28.34
N GLU A 3 -11.08 9.23 -27.88
CA GLU A 3 -9.73 9.67 -27.48
C GLU A 3 -9.44 9.15 -26.05
N ASN A 4 -8.74 8.02 -26.05
CA ASN A 4 -7.87 7.45 -25.03
C ASN A 4 -8.46 7.09 -23.65
N THR A 5 -9.42 6.15 -23.65
CA THR A 5 -9.95 5.49 -22.44
C THR A 5 -8.81 4.94 -21.57
N VAL A 6 -7.81 4.28 -22.16
CA VAL A 6 -6.67 3.68 -21.43
C VAL A 6 -5.86 4.74 -20.69
N ALA A 7 -5.40 5.78 -21.39
CA ALA A 7 -4.63 6.84 -20.74
C ALA A 7 -5.41 7.55 -19.63
N SER A 8 -6.74 7.67 -19.77
CA SER A 8 -7.59 8.22 -18.72
C SER A 8 -7.67 7.33 -17.48
N GLU A 9 -7.80 6.01 -17.66
CA GLU A 9 -7.81 5.05 -16.56
C GLU A 9 -6.45 4.97 -15.86
N ILE A 10 -5.36 5.05 -16.60
CA ILE A 10 -4.00 5.09 -16.05
C ILE A 10 -3.74 6.35 -15.24
N ARG A 11 -4.22 7.52 -15.69
CA ARG A 11 -4.16 8.75 -14.90
C ARG A 11 -4.91 8.62 -13.57
N LYS A 12 -6.11 8.03 -13.58
CA LYS A 12 -6.87 7.77 -12.34
C LYS A 12 -6.11 6.81 -11.43
N PHE A 13 -5.58 5.73 -11.98
CA PHE A 13 -4.78 4.75 -11.24
C PHE A 13 -3.57 5.41 -10.55
N ASN A 14 -2.80 6.24 -11.26
CA ASN A 14 -1.66 6.94 -10.68
C ASN A 14 -2.06 7.87 -9.54
N LEU A 15 -3.16 8.62 -9.69
CA LEU A 15 -3.69 9.45 -8.61
C LEU A 15 -4.11 8.62 -7.38
N LEU A 16 -4.74 7.46 -7.61
CA LEU A 16 -5.10 6.52 -6.54
C LEU A 16 -3.86 5.95 -5.84
N GLN A 17 -2.75 5.73 -6.58
CA GLN A 17 -1.48 5.31 -5.98
C GLN A 17 -0.83 6.42 -5.15
N GLU A 18 -0.88 7.67 -5.60
CA GLU A 18 -0.43 8.81 -4.80
C GLU A 18 -1.22 8.93 -3.49
N GLN A 19 -2.55 8.80 -3.56
CA GLN A 19 -3.43 8.75 -2.40
C GLN A 19 -3.09 7.58 -1.46
N ARG A 20 -2.79 6.40 -2.02
CA ARG A 20 -2.37 5.23 -1.25
C ARG A 20 -1.06 5.47 -0.51
N VAL A 21 -0.06 6.04 -1.18
CA VAL A 21 1.23 6.42 -0.57
C VAL A 21 1.02 7.42 0.56
N HIS A 22 0.17 8.44 0.36
CA HIS A 22 -0.18 9.38 1.41
C HIS A 22 -0.85 8.69 2.61
N THR A 23 -1.79 7.78 2.35
CA THR A 23 -2.50 6.99 3.37
C THR A 23 -1.53 6.15 4.22
N TYR A 24 -0.53 5.50 3.60
CA TYR A 24 0.53 4.79 4.33
C TYR A 24 1.36 5.74 5.21
N ARG A 25 1.67 6.96 4.74
CA ARG A 25 2.42 7.94 5.54
C ARG A 25 1.64 8.35 6.79
N LEU A 26 0.35 8.66 6.64
CA LEU A 26 -0.53 8.96 7.77
C LEU A 26 -0.60 7.79 8.76
N PHE A 27 -0.65 6.55 8.25
CA PHE A 27 -0.68 5.37 9.11
C PHE A 27 0.59 5.24 9.95
N GLU A 28 1.75 5.40 9.31
CA GLU A 28 3.05 5.32 9.95
C GLU A 28 3.26 6.46 10.96
N GLU A 29 2.87 7.69 10.62
CA GLU A 29 2.96 8.85 11.52
C GLU A 29 2.07 8.68 12.74
N GLY A 30 0.83 8.27 12.54
CA GLY A 30 -0.08 8.04 13.65
C GLY A 30 0.33 6.88 14.54
N HIS A 31 0.95 5.83 14.00
CA HIS A 31 1.53 4.76 14.81
C HIS A 31 2.75 5.23 15.62
N LYS A 32 3.60 6.11 15.07
CA LYS A 32 4.69 6.73 15.84
C LYS A 32 4.18 7.57 17.02
N ILE A 33 3.10 8.33 16.80
CA ILE A 33 2.43 9.09 17.86
C ILE A 33 1.85 8.11 18.90
N TYR A 34 1.18 7.05 18.46
CA TYR A 34 0.67 6.03 19.36
C TYR A 34 1.78 5.42 20.25
N LEU A 35 2.90 5.01 19.67
CA LEU A 35 4.03 4.45 20.43
C LEU A 35 4.65 5.45 21.41
N SER A 36 4.67 6.75 21.08
CA SER A 36 5.23 7.78 21.97
C SER A 36 4.38 8.04 23.22
N THR A 37 3.13 7.55 23.25
CA THR A 37 2.26 7.61 24.44
C THR A 37 2.50 6.47 25.44
N SER A 38 3.47 5.58 25.18
CA SER A 38 3.87 4.52 26.13
C SER A 38 4.27 5.08 27.50
N PRO A 39 3.90 4.42 28.62
CA PRO A 39 3.12 3.17 28.70
C PRO A 39 1.60 3.38 28.66
N ASN A 40 1.12 4.64 28.73
CA ASN A 40 -0.29 4.98 28.78
C ASN A 40 -0.85 5.22 27.37
N TYR A 41 -0.89 4.17 26.57
CA TYR A 41 -1.29 4.23 25.17
C TYR A 41 -2.63 4.93 24.93
N ASP A 42 -2.67 5.90 24.02
CA ASP A 42 -3.91 6.50 23.54
C ASP A 42 -4.58 5.62 22.47
N PHE A 43 -5.10 4.48 22.94
CA PHE A 43 -5.78 3.50 22.09
C PHE A 43 -7.04 4.06 21.40
N PRO A 44 -7.92 4.88 22.05
CA PRO A 44 -9.08 5.45 21.38
C PRO A 44 -8.72 6.26 20.13
N THR A 45 -7.73 7.16 20.22
CA THR A 45 -7.30 7.98 19.08
C THR A 45 -6.70 7.13 17.98
N PHE A 46 -5.80 6.19 18.33
CA PHE A 46 -5.16 5.32 17.34
C PHE A 46 -6.16 4.39 16.66
N ARG A 47 -7.13 3.85 17.39
CA ARG A 47 -8.20 3.00 16.82
C ARG A 47 -9.04 3.77 15.81
N GLN A 48 -9.38 5.03 16.08
CA GLN A 48 -10.12 5.86 15.13
C GLN A 48 -9.30 6.08 13.86
N LEU A 49 -8.01 6.40 13.99
CA LEU A 49 -7.12 6.52 12.85
C LEU A 49 -7.06 5.23 12.01
N VAL A 50 -6.90 4.06 12.65
CA VAL A 50 -6.88 2.77 11.96
C VAL A 50 -8.19 2.54 11.20
N HIS A 51 -9.33 2.93 11.78
CA HIS A 51 -10.62 2.85 11.11
C HIS A 51 -10.65 3.70 9.84
N ASP A 52 -10.29 4.98 9.94
CA ASP A 52 -10.32 5.93 8.83
C ASP A 52 -9.40 5.49 7.68
N ILE A 53 -8.18 5.09 8.03
CA ILE A 53 -7.17 4.58 7.09
C ILE A 53 -7.64 3.28 6.41
N THR A 54 -8.29 2.39 7.15
CA THR A 54 -8.87 1.17 6.59
C THR A 54 -9.96 1.48 5.57
N GLN A 55 -10.82 2.48 5.83
CA GLN A 55 -11.83 2.89 4.86
C GLN A 55 -11.19 3.47 3.60
N GLU A 56 -10.14 4.28 3.75
CA GLU A 56 -9.46 4.87 2.61
C GLU A 56 -8.75 3.82 1.74
N PHE A 57 -8.05 2.85 2.34
CA PHE A 57 -7.50 1.72 1.58
C PHE A 57 -8.58 0.90 0.87
N LYS A 58 -9.73 0.66 1.50
CA LYS A 58 -10.86 -0.03 0.87
C LYS A 58 -11.41 0.73 -0.33
N ARG A 59 -11.60 2.04 -0.19
CA ARG A 59 -12.05 2.92 -1.28
C ARG A 59 -11.07 2.86 -2.46
N ILE A 60 -9.79 3.09 -2.20
CA ILE A 60 -8.74 3.07 -3.22
C ILE A 60 -8.70 1.71 -3.93
N SER A 61 -8.71 0.60 -3.18
CA SER A 61 -8.68 -0.74 -3.78
C SER A 61 -9.93 -1.04 -4.62
N ALA A 62 -11.12 -0.62 -4.17
CA ALA A 62 -12.35 -0.78 -4.95
C ALA A 62 -12.29 0.00 -6.27
N ASP A 63 -11.79 1.24 -6.23
CA ASP A 63 -11.64 2.09 -7.41
C ASP A 63 -10.61 1.48 -8.40
N ILE A 64 -9.49 0.94 -7.92
CA ILE A 64 -8.49 0.27 -8.77
C ILE A 64 -9.04 -1.02 -9.37
N ILE A 65 -9.83 -1.81 -8.63
CA ILE A 65 -10.50 -3.01 -9.17
C ILE A 65 -11.47 -2.63 -10.30
N ALA A 66 -12.17 -1.50 -10.18
CA ALA A 66 -13.04 -1.02 -11.26
C ALA A 66 -12.24 -0.61 -12.50
N ILE A 67 -11.09 0.06 -12.31
CA ILE A 67 -10.15 0.41 -13.38
C ILE A 67 -9.66 -0.85 -14.11
N GLU A 68 -9.18 -1.84 -13.38
CA GLU A 68 -8.69 -3.12 -13.91
C GLU A 68 -9.75 -3.80 -14.78
N LYS A 69 -10.99 -3.93 -14.26
CA LYS A 69 -12.11 -4.54 -15.00
C LYS A 69 -12.46 -3.78 -16.28
N ASN A 70 -12.44 -2.45 -16.24
CA ASN A 70 -12.73 -1.61 -17.40
C ASN A 70 -11.65 -1.77 -18.48
N LEU A 71 -10.38 -1.79 -18.09
CA LEU A 71 -9.25 -2.02 -19.00
C LEU A 71 -9.34 -3.40 -19.66
N ARG A 72 -9.59 -4.44 -18.86
CA ARG A 72 -9.76 -5.81 -19.36
C ARG A 72 -10.91 -5.92 -20.35
N SER A 73 -12.07 -5.34 -20.01
CA SER A 73 -13.27 -5.37 -20.88
C SER A 73 -13.07 -4.57 -22.18
N SER A 74 -12.14 -3.62 -22.18
CA SER A 74 -11.81 -2.79 -23.34
C SER A 74 -10.69 -3.37 -24.20
N GLY A 75 -10.24 -4.61 -23.94
CA GLY A 75 -9.19 -5.29 -24.70
C GLY A 75 -7.76 -5.01 -24.25
N ASN A 76 -7.57 -4.32 -23.12
CA ASN A 76 -6.25 -3.98 -22.58
C ASN A 76 -5.86 -4.94 -21.45
N ALA A 77 -5.82 -6.23 -21.76
CA ALA A 77 -5.61 -7.29 -20.78
C ALA A 77 -4.23 -7.21 -20.12
N ALA A 78 -3.16 -6.94 -20.87
CA ALA A 78 -1.79 -6.82 -20.33
C ALA A 78 -1.70 -5.74 -19.25
N VAL A 79 -2.16 -4.52 -19.56
CA VAL A 79 -2.27 -3.40 -18.62
C VAL A 79 -3.10 -3.76 -17.39
N ALA A 80 -4.21 -4.49 -17.57
CA ALA A 80 -5.04 -4.94 -16.46
C ALA A 80 -4.32 -5.98 -15.58
N ASP A 81 -3.55 -6.90 -16.17
CA ASP A 81 -2.76 -7.91 -15.47
C ASP A 81 -1.64 -7.25 -14.64
N THR A 82 -0.96 -6.24 -15.18
CA THR A 82 0.05 -5.46 -14.45
C THR A 82 -0.56 -4.69 -13.26
N ILE A 83 -1.75 -4.07 -13.44
CA ILE A 83 -2.47 -3.43 -12.33
C ILE A 83 -2.86 -4.43 -11.25
N LEU A 84 -3.28 -5.64 -11.63
CA LEU A 84 -3.61 -6.71 -10.69
C LEU A 84 -2.37 -7.13 -9.90
N ALA A 85 -1.22 -7.32 -10.55
CA ALA A 85 0.04 -7.64 -9.88
C ALA A 85 0.41 -6.56 -8.84
N ILE A 86 0.28 -5.28 -9.20
CA ILE A 86 0.48 -4.17 -8.27
C ILE A 86 -0.48 -4.25 -7.08
N GLN A 87 -1.76 -4.60 -7.28
CA GLN A 87 -2.72 -4.77 -6.20
C GLN A 87 -2.37 -5.90 -5.24
N GLU A 88 -1.87 -7.03 -5.73
CA GLU A 88 -1.43 -8.13 -4.88
C GLU A 88 -0.19 -7.76 -4.04
N CYS A 89 0.80 -7.10 -4.65
CA CYS A 89 1.95 -6.58 -3.90
C CYS A 89 1.51 -5.55 -2.86
N GLU A 90 0.58 -4.64 -3.20
CA GLU A 90 0.07 -3.64 -2.26
C GLU A 90 -0.73 -4.27 -1.11
N LYS A 91 -1.46 -5.35 -1.34
CA LYS A 91 -2.10 -6.13 -0.27
C LYS A 91 -1.04 -6.72 0.66
N LYS A 92 -0.01 -7.37 0.12
CA LYS A 92 1.10 -7.93 0.90
C LYS A 92 1.81 -6.84 1.72
N LYS A 93 2.05 -5.67 1.13
CA LYS A 93 2.64 -4.50 1.80
C LYS A 93 1.80 -4.02 2.99
N LEU A 94 0.48 -3.96 2.85
CA LEU A 94 -0.41 -3.57 3.94
C LEU A 94 -0.36 -4.58 5.11
N GLU A 95 -0.37 -5.88 4.81
CA GLU A 95 -0.24 -6.95 5.80
C GLU A 95 1.10 -6.85 6.56
N LEU A 96 2.21 -6.71 5.83
CA LEU A 96 3.54 -6.53 6.42
C LEU A 96 3.67 -5.23 7.21
N THR A 97 3.01 -4.15 6.80
CA THR A 97 2.98 -2.88 7.53
C THR A 97 2.32 -3.08 8.90
N ALA A 98 1.19 -3.78 8.97
CA ALA A 98 0.53 -4.09 10.24
C ALA A 98 1.42 -4.98 11.13
N HIS A 99 2.06 -6.01 10.57
CA HIS A 99 3.01 -6.84 11.33
C HIS A 99 4.22 -6.05 11.85
N LEU A 100 4.75 -5.12 11.05
CA LEU A 100 5.86 -4.26 11.45
C LEU A 100 5.47 -3.34 12.61
N GLN A 101 4.24 -2.81 12.59
CA GLN A 101 3.74 -1.99 13.69
C GLN A 101 3.66 -2.79 15.00
N LEU A 102 3.11 -4.01 14.95
CA LEU A 102 3.07 -4.91 16.11
C LEU A 102 4.49 -5.24 16.62
N ALA A 103 5.41 -5.58 15.72
CA ALA A 103 6.80 -5.88 16.08
C ALA A 103 7.48 -4.68 16.78
N ARG A 104 7.27 -3.46 16.27
CA ARG A 104 7.80 -2.23 16.89
C ARG A 104 7.21 -1.96 18.27
N GLN A 105 5.91 -2.25 18.47
CA GLN A 105 5.30 -2.16 19.77
C GLN A 105 5.97 -3.13 20.76
N MET A 106 6.18 -4.39 20.36
CA MET A 106 6.88 -5.38 21.19
C MET A 106 8.32 -4.96 21.55
N VAL A 107 9.07 -4.39 20.60
CA VAL A 107 10.41 -3.83 20.87
C VAL A 107 10.35 -2.66 21.87
N THR A 108 9.30 -1.84 21.80
CA THR A 108 9.09 -0.71 22.73
C THR A 108 8.77 -1.21 24.14
N GLU A 109 8.01 -2.29 24.27
CA GLU A 109 7.58 -2.88 25.54
C GLU A 109 8.68 -3.75 26.19
N CYS A 110 9.59 -4.35 25.39
CA CYS A 110 10.68 -5.21 25.87
C CYS A 110 12.08 -4.58 25.62
N SER A 111 12.66 -3.95 26.66
CA SER A 111 13.96 -3.26 26.56
C SER A 111 15.15 -4.17 26.16
N GLU A 112 15.09 -5.47 26.45
CA GLU A 112 16.15 -6.46 26.21
C GLU A 112 15.84 -7.44 25.06
N GLY A 113 14.73 -7.23 24.32
CA GLY A 113 14.24 -8.18 23.32
C GLY A 113 15.07 -8.21 22.02
N GLU A 114 16.19 -8.96 22.00
CA GLU A 114 16.99 -9.16 20.78
C GLU A 114 16.19 -9.89 19.68
N LEU A 115 15.34 -10.85 20.07
CA LEU A 115 14.47 -11.58 19.15
C LEU A 115 13.42 -10.67 18.50
N GLU A 116 12.83 -9.76 19.27
CA GLU A 116 11.85 -8.79 18.80
C GLU A 116 12.49 -7.81 17.80
N LYS A 117 13.72 -7.34 18.09
CA LYS A 117 14.50 -6.49 17.17
C LYS A 117 14.86 -7.21 15.87
N MET A 118 15.22 -8.49 15.96
CA MET A 118 15.48 -9.31 14.77
C MET A 118 14.23 -9.46 13.89
N LYS A 119 13.09 -9.81 14.49
CA LYS A 119 11.81 -9.92 13.77
C LYS A 119 11.41 -8.60 13.11
N GLU A 120 11.55 -7.48 13.82
CA GLU A 120 11.27 -6.15 13.27
C GLU A 120 12.12 -5.86 12.02
N LYS A 121 13.42 -6.21 12.08
CA LYS A 121 14.36 -6.04 10.96
C LYS A 121 14.01 -6.92 9.77
N GLU A 122 13.64 -8.18 10.01
CA GLU A 122 13.23 -9.13 8.97
C GLU A 122 11.98 -8.64 8.23
N ILE A 123 10.93 -8.26 8.96
CA ILE A 123 9.69 -7.75 8.37
C ILE A 123 9.97 -6.47 7.56
N ARG A 124 10.84 -5.59 8.08
CA ARG A 124 11.24 -4.37 7.37
C ARG A 124 11.98 -4.68 6.06
N ALA A 125 12.86 -5.68 6.05
CA ALA A 125 13.54 -6.10 4.84
C ALA A 125 12.56 -6.66 3.81
N GLU A 126 11.62 -7.51 4.24
CA GLU A 126 10.57 -8.04 3.37
C GLU A 126 9.69 -6.93 2.80
N LEU A 127 9.31 -5.95 3.61
CA LEU A 127 8.56 -4.77 3.15
C LEU A 127 9.35 -3.99 2.09
N GLY A 128 10.67 -3.87 2.23
CA GLY A 128 11.55 -3.26 1.24
C GLY A 128 11.46 -3.97 -0.11
N HIS A 129 11.55 -5.30 -0.13
CA HIS A 129 11.44 -6.09 -1.34
C HIS A 129 10.06 -5.97 -2.01
N VAL A 130 8.97 -5.95 -1.24
CA VAL A 130 7.63 -5.74 -1.80
C VAL A 130 7.48 -4.35 -2.41
N VAL A 131 8.10 -3.32 -1.83
CA VAL A 131 8.11 -1.97 -2.41
C VAL A 131 8.92 -1.92 -3.70
N GLU A 132 10.07 -2.60 -3.76
CA GLU A 132 10.85 -2.75 -5.01
C GLU A 132 10.00 -3.41 -6.10
N GLU A 133 9.33 -4.52 -5.77
CA GLU A 133 8.45 -5.25 -6.69
C GLU A 133 7.28 -4.38 -7.18
N ILE A 134 6.68 -3.55 -6.33
CA ILE A 134 5.66 -2.56 -6.76
C ILE A 134 6.25 -1.57 -7.77
N ASN A 135 7.47 -1.06 -7.53
CA ASN A 135 8.11 -0.10 -8.42
C ASN A 135 8.48 -0.71 -9.77
N ASP A 136 8.85 -1.99 -9.79
CA ASP A 136 9.12 -2.74 -11.01
C ASP A 136 7.85 -2.86 -11.85
N HIS A 137 6.75 -3.30 -11.27
CA HIS A 137 5.45 -3.36 -11.97
C HIS A 137 4.94 -1.98 -12.39
N LEU A 138 5.14 -0.93 -11.60
CA LEU A 138 4.81 0.45 -12.01
C LEU A 138 5.66 0.91 -13.19
N THR A 139 6.88 0.40 -13.33
CA THR A 139 7.77 0.68 -14.45
C THR A 139 7.32 -0.08 -15.69
N GLU A 140 6.99 -1.36 -15.56
CA GLU A 140 6.37 -2.17 -16.60
C GLU A 140 5.08 -1.53 -17.13
N LEU A 141 4.18 -1.10 -16.25
CA LEU A 141 2.93 -0.42 -16.62
C LEU A 141 3.18 0.82 -17.49
N ARG A 142 4.23 1.60 -17.19
CA ARG A 142 4.60 2.76 -18.03
C ARG A 142 5.03 2.34 -19.44
N TYR A 143 5.78 1.24 -19.56
CA TYR A 143 6.19 0.70 -20.86
C TYR A 143 5.01 0.15 -21.65
N GLU A 144 4.08 -0.57 -21.01
CA GLU A 144 2.89 -1.12 -21.68
C GLU A 144 1.99 -0.01 -22.25
N VAL A 145 1.82 1.07 -21.50
CA VAL A 145 1.03 2.24 -21.93
C VAL A 145 1.72 2.98 -23.08
N TYR A 146 3.06 3.07 -23.09
CA TYR A 146 3.81 3.76 -24.13
C TYR A 146 3.95 2.94 -25.43
N ASN A 147 4.03 1.61 -25.34
CA ASN A 147 4.14 0.71 -26.49
C ASN A 147 2.77 0.34 -27.11
N GLY A 148 1.67 0.69 -26.44
CA GLY A 148 0.29 0.45 -26.88
C GLY A 148 -0.35 1.63 -27.64
N GLU A 149 0.35 2.76 -27.80
CA GLU A 149 -0.02 3.90 -28.66
C GLU A 149 0.55 3.74 -30.08
#